data_AF-A0A1V4JPL8-F1
#
_entry.id   AF-A0A1V4JPL8-F1
#
_cell.length_a   1.000
_cell.length_b   1.000
_cell.length_c   1.000
_cell.angle_alpha   90.00
_cell.angle_beta   90.00
_cell.angle_gamma   90.00
#
_symmetry.space_group_name_H-M   'P 1'
#
loop_
_entity.id
_entity.type
_entity.pdbx_description
1 polymer ?
#
loop_
_entity_poly.entity_id
_entity_poly.type
_entity_poly.pdbx_seq_one_letter_code
_entity_poly.pdbx_strand_id
1 'polypeptide(L)'
;MAPTSRQRSSAPLQVLLFLNGWYSATYFVLEALIFVYKVLLLPYPFTNLVLDVVLLLIYLGTEATRIFFGSKGNLCQRKVLLSISLALTGPAAVMAVYYLLLQTYALRLEAILSAILLLFYAAEVLLGVLALFSFSSSADSY
;
A
#
# COMPACT_ATOMS: atom_id res chain seq x y z
N MET A 1 29.23 31.55 6.79
CA MET A 1 28.75 30.51 5.85
C MET A 1 27.95 29.53 6.68
N ALA A 2 26.62 29.66 6.70
CA ALA A 2 25.76 28.77 7.48
C ALA A 2 25.72 27.38 6.81
N PRO A 3 25.73 26.28 7.56
CA PRO A 3 25.58 24.96 6.96
C PRO A 3 24.18 24.90 6.35
N THR A 4 24.11 24.85 5.01
CA THR A 4 22.90 24.46 4.30
C THR A 4 22.52 23.08 4.82
N SER A 5 21.50 22.99 5.67
CA SER A 5 20.95 21.73 6.12
C SER A 5 20.52 20.97 4.87
N ARG A 6 21.30 19.95 4.49
CA ARG A 6 21.06 19.19 3.28
C ARG A 6 19.78 18.40 3.51
N GLN A 7 18.67 18.95 3.05
CA GLN A 7 17.34 18.36 3.17
C GLN A 7 17.37 16.96 2.53
N ARG A 8 17.19 15.90 3.32
CA ARG A 8 17.31 14.51 2.85
C ARG A 8 15.93 13.85 2.79
N SER A 9 15.53 13.40 1.60
CA SER A 9 14.44 12.42 1.45
C SER A 9 14.79 11.12 2.19
N SER A 10 13.78 10.39 2.66
CA SER A 10 14.01 9.09 3.33
C SER A 10 14.31 8.01 2.29
N ALA A 11 15.59 7.62 2.18
CA ALA A 11 16.02 6.51 1.33
C ALA A 11 15.34 5.18 1.67
N PRO A 12 15.23 4.73 2.94
CA PRO A 12 14.60 3.45 3.25
C PRO A 12 13.11 3.42 2.89
N LEU A 13 12.40 4.55 3.07
CA LEU A 13 11.00 4.67 2.66
C LEU A 13 10.85 4.52 1.13
N GLN A 14 11.76 5.12 0.36
CA GLN A 14 11.71 5.01 -1.10
C GLN A 14 11.92 3.58 -1.60
N VAL A 15 12.83 2.84 -0.94
CA VAL A 15 13.07 1.42 -1.25
C VAL A 15 11.84 0.58 -0.94
N LEU A 16 11.19 0.80 0.21
CA LEU A 16 9.96 0.07 0.53
C LEU A 16 8.84 0.36 -0.46
N LEU A 17 8.58 1.63 -0.81
CA LEU A 17 7.55 1.99 -1.79
C LEU A 17 7.80 1.34 -3.15
N PHE A 18 9.06 1.23 -3.56
CA PHE A 18 9.42 0.53 -4.81
C PHE A 18 9.17 -0.98 -4.72
N LEU A 19 9.60 -1.62 -3.63
CA LEU A 19 9.37 -3.05 -3.40
C LEU A 19 7.88 -3.37 -3.30
N ASN A 20 7.12 -2.53 -2.59
CA ASN A 20 5.68 -2.67 -2.45
C ASN A 20 4.96 -2.45 -3.79
N GLY A 21 5.48 -1.62 -4.69
CA GLY A 21 4.99 -1.51 -6.07
C GLY A 21 5.05 -2.84 -6.83
N TRP A 22 6.18 -3.54 -6.77
CA TRP A 22 6.31 -4.87 -7.38
C TRP A 22 5.46 -5.92 -6.67
N TYR A 23 5.44 -5.87 -5.33
CA TYR A 23 4.68 -6.79 -4.52
C TYR A 23 3.17 -6.65 -4.76
N SER A 24 2.63 -5.43 -4.74
CA SER A 24 1.21 -5.14 -5.00
C SER A 24 0.78 -5.53 -6.41
N ALA A 25 1.62 -5.33 -7.43
CA ALA A 25 1.36 -5.80 -8.79
C ALA A 25 1.28 -7.34 -8.84
N THR A 26 2.22 -8.01 -8.16
CA THR A 26 2.22 -9.48 -8.05
C THR A 26 1.00 -9.99 -7.27
N TYR A 27 0.65 -9.33 -6.17
CA TYR A 27 -0.55 -9.61 -5.37
C TYR A 27 -1.81 -9.54 -6.23
N PHE A 28 -2.00 -8.46 -7.00
CA PHE A 28 -3.15 -8.29 -7.88
C PHE A 28 -3.27 -9.42 -8.92
N VAL A 29 -2.15 -9.78 -9.57
CA VAL A 29 -2.14 -10.86 -10.56
C VAL A 29 -2.46 -12.22 -9.91
N LEU A 30 -1.87 -12.51 -8.76
CA LEU A 30 -2.11 -13.76 -8.04
C LEU A 30 -3.56 -13.87 -7.56
N GLU A 31 -4.12 -12.81 -6.99
CA GLU A 31 -5.54 -12.77 -6.59
C GLU A 31 -6.47 -12.99 -7.79
N ALA A 32 -6.20 -12.34 -8.93
CA ALA A 32 -6.98 -12.54 -10.14
C ALA A 32 -6.93 -14.01 -10.62
N LEU A 33 -5.76 -14.65 -10.59
CA LEU A 33 -5.61 -16.07 -10.93
C LEU A 33 -6.33 -16.99 -9.94
N ILE A 34 -6.29 -16.66 -8.64
CA ILE A 34 -6.99 -17.41 -7.60
C ILE A 34 -8.50 -17.28 -7.76
N PHE A 35 -9.01 -16.12 -8.17
CA PHE A 35 -10.43 -15.99 -8.52
C PHE A 35 -10.84 -16.88 -9.68
N VAL A 36 -10.05 -16.94 -10.74
CA VAL A 36 -10.31 -17.88 -11.85
C VAL A 36 -10.33 -19.32 -11.33
N TYR A 37 -9.36 -19.71 -10.51
CA TYR A 37 -9.32 -21.03 -9.86
C TYR A 37 -10.58 -21.31 -9.03
N LYS A 38 -11.04 -20.34 -8.24
CA LYS A 38 -12.23 -20.45 -7.39
C LYS A 38 -13.50 -20.64 -8.21
N VAL A 39 -13.68 -19.86 -9.27
CA VAL A 39 -14.84 -19.94 -10.15
C VAL A 39 -14.92 -21.30 -10.84
N LEU A 40 -13.78 -21.91 -11.19
CA LEU A 40 -13.73 -23.18 -11.89
C LEU A 40 -13.96 -24.39 -10.98
N LEU A 41 -13.53 -24.34 -9.71
CA LEU A 41 -13.46 -25.52 -8.85
C LEU A 41 -14.36 -25.47 -7.60
N LEU A 42 -14.77 -24.28 -7.18
CA LEU A 42 -15.58 -24.09 -5.97
C LEU A 42 -16.95 -23.52 -6.34
N PRO A 43 -18.03 -23.92 -5.64
CA PRO A 43 -19.35 -23.33 -5.82
C PRO A 43 -19.37 -21.90 -5.23
N TYR A 44 -18.84 -20.93 -5.99
CA TYR A 44 -18.75 -19.55 -5.55
C TYR A 44 -20.05 -18.79 -5.85
N PRO A 45 -20.73 -18.20 -4.85
CA PRO A 45 -21.94 -17.43 -5.09
C PRO A 45 -21.63 -16.17 -5.91
N PHE A 46 -22.38 -15.95 -7.00
CA PHE A 46 -22.12 -14.88 -7.96
C PHE A 46 -22.07 -13.48 -7.31
N THR A 47 -22.95 -13.20 -6.34
CA THR A 47 -22.98 -11.91 -5.63
C THR A 47 -21.66 -11.59 -4.94
N ASN A 48 -21.05 -12.58 -4.27
CA ASN A 48 -19.79 -12.38 -3.56
C ASN A 48 -18.64 -12.24 -4.55
N LEU A 49 -18.67 -12.99 -5.66
CA LEU A 49 -17.65 -12.89 -6.71
C LEU A 49 -17.59 -11.47 -7.30
N VAL A 50 -18.76 -10.87 -7.57
CA VAL A 50 -18.83 -9.50 -8.09
C VAL A 50 -18.24 -8.51 -7.09
N LEU A 51 -18.59 -8.63 -5.81
CA LEU A 51 -18.03 -7.78 -4.75
C LEU A 51 -16.51 -7.89 -4.68
N ASP A 52 -15.99 -9.13 -4.67
CA ASP A 52 -14.57 -9.40 -4.53
C ASP A 52 -13.75 -8.88 -5.73
N VAL A 53 -14.28 -9.02 -6.95
CA VAL A 53 -13.64 -8.48 -8.15
C VAL A 53 -13.66 -6.95 -8.16
N VAL A 54 -14.78 -6.33 -7.77
CA VAL A 54 -14.88 -4.86 -7.66
C VAL A 54 -13.88 -4.33 -6.64
N LEU A 55 -13.79 -4.97 -5.47
CA LEU A 55 -12.79 -4.63 -4.45
C LEU A 55 -11.36 -4.77 -4.98
N LEU A 56 -11.06 -5.76 -5.82
CA LEU A 56 -9.72 -5.97 -6.36
C LEU A 56 -9.33 -4.86 -7.33
N LEU A 57 -10.29 -4.36 -8.12
CA LEU A 57 -10.09 -3.22 -9.00
C LEU A 57 -9.92 -1.90 -8.22
N ILE A 58 -10.71 -1.69 -7.17
CA ILE A 58 -10.58 -0.54 -6.28
C ILE A 58 -9.20 -0.57 -5.58
N TYR A 59 -8.77 -1.75 -5.15
CA TYR A 59 -7.45 -1.99 -4.57
C TYR A 59 -6.34 -1.54 -5.51
N LEU A 60 -6.38 -1.97 -6.78
CA LEU A 60 -5.37 -1.60 -7.78
C LEU A 60 -5.26 -0.08 -7.95
N GLY A 61 -6.39 0.61 -8.10
CA GLY A 61 -6.41 2.07 -8.23
C GLY A 61 -5.89 2.78 -6.97
N THR A 62 -6.27 2.28 -5.79
CA THR A 62 -5.84 2.83 -4.50
C THR A 62 -4.32 2.66 -4.31
N GLU A 63 -3.78 1.46 -4.56
CA GLU A 63 -2.34 1.19 -4.44
C GLU A 63 -1.51 2.01 -5.42
N ALA A 64 -1.91 2.07 -6.69
CA ALA A 64 -1.20 2.86 -7.69
C ALA A 64 -1.11 4.34 -7.28
N THR A 65 -2.24 4.90 -6.82
CA THR A 65 -2.33 6.29 -6.37
C THR A 65 -1.50 6.53 -5.10
N ARG A 66 -1.57 5.59 -4.14
CA ARG A 66 -0.81 5.63 -2.89
C ARG A 66 0.69 5.65 -3.15
N ILE A 67 1.21 4.70 -3.93
CA ILE A 67 2.64 4.57 -4.22
C ILE A 67 3.16 5.77 -5.03
N PHE A 68 2.35 6.27 -5.97
CA PHE A 68 2.70 7.47 -6.74
C PHE A 68 2.87 8.70 -5.82
N PHE A 69 1.88 8.99 -4.98
CA PHE A 69 1.97 10.12 -4.06
C PHE A 69 3.03 9.92 -2.98
N GLY A 70 3.23 8.71 -2.48
CA GLY A 70 4.27 8.40 -1.49
C GLY A 70 5.66 8.65 -2.06
N SER A 71 5.93 8.16 -3.27
CA SER A 71 7.22 8.34 -3.94
C SER A 71 7.49 9.81 -4.26
N LYS A 72 6.51 10.51 -4.84
CA LYS A 72 6.64 11.95 -5.15
C LYS A 72 6.74 12.80 -3.88
N GLY A 73 5.95 12.48 -2.85
CA GLY A 73 5.96 13.16 -1.56
C GLY A 73 7.30 13.04 -0.84
N ASN A 74 7.90 11.85 -0.83
CA ASN A 74 9.19 11.60 -0.22
C ASN A 74 10.34 12.27 -0.99
N LEU A 75 10.41 12.09 -2.33
CA LEU A 75 11.49 12.64 -3.15
C LEU A 75 11.46 14.16 -3.25
N CYS A 76 10.27 14.76 -3.35
CA CYS A 76 10.12 16.21 -3.41
C CYS A 76 9.92 16.85 -2.03
N GLN A 77 10.01 16.05 -0.95
CA GLN A 77 9.78 16.48 0.44
C GLN A 77 8.48 17.26 0.64
N ARG A 78 7.46 16.92 -0.15
CA ARG A 78 6.13 17.53 -0.10
C ARG A 78 5.30 16.82 0.94
N LYS A 79 5.24 17.40 2.15
CA LYS A 79 4.46 16.86 3.28
C LYS A 79 3.04 16.50 2.90
N VAL A 80 2.35 17.38 2.15
CA VAL A 80 0.96 17.15 1.73
C VAL A 80 0.80 15.87 0.91
N LEU A 81 1.68 15.63 -0.08
CA LEU A 81 1.61 14.42 -0.91
C LEU A 81 1.92 13.16 -0.10
N LEU A 82 2.92 13.25 0.79
CA LEU A 82 3.27 12.14 1.67
C LEU A 82 2.13 11.81 2.65
N SER A 83 1.45 12.83 3.20
CA SER A 83 0.28 12.66 4.05
C SER A 83 -0.90 12.03 3.30
N ILE A 84 -1.14 12.42 2.03
CA ILE A 84 -2.17 11.79 1.20
C ILE A 84 -1.87 10.30 1.00
N SER A 85 -0.60 9.95 0.72
CA SER A 85 -0.20 8.54 0.63
C SER A 85 -0.44 7.79 1.93
N LEU A 86 -0.13 8.38 3.09
CA LEU A 86 -0.38 7.74 4.38
C LEU A 86 -1.88 7.55 4.66
N ALA A 87 -2.70 8.54 4.30
CA ALA A 87 -4.15 8.45 4.42
C ALA A 87 -4.71 7.32 3.53
N LEU A 88 -4.19 7.17 2.31
CA LEU A 88 -4.57 6.10 1.38
C LEU A 88 -4.12 4.70 1.83
N THR A 89 -3.14 4.58 2.73
CA THR A 89 -2.80 3.29 3.36
C THR A 89 -3.95 2.75 4.19
N GLY A 90 -4.80 3.61 4.78
CA GLY A 90 -5.99 3.18 5.53
C GLY A 90 -6.95 2.32 4.70
N PRO A 91 -7.57 2.86 3.63
CA PRO A 91 -8.45 2.08 2.76
C PRO A 91 -7.74 0.89 2.10
N ALA A 92 -6.47 1.02 1.73
CA ALA A 92 -5.68 -0.10 1.21
C ALA A 92 -5.56 -1.25 2.22
N ALA A 93 -5.26 -0.94 3.48
CA ALA A 93 -5.18 -1.92 4.57
C ALA A 93 -6.54 -2.57 4.85
N VAL A 94 -7.64 -1.80 4.79
CA VAL A 94 -8.99 -2.37 4.94
C VAL A 94 -9.28 -3.41 3.86
N MET A 95 -8.91 -3.15 2.61
CA MET A 95 -9.07 -4.12 1.52
C MET A 95 -8.18 -5.36 1.73
N ALA A 96 -6.93 -5.19 2.16
CA ALA A 96 -6.05 -6.33 2.49
C ALA A 96 -6.60 -7.17 3.67
N VAL A 97 -7.17 -6.53 4.69
CA VAL A 97 -7.84 -7.21 5.81
C VAL A 97 -9.10 -7.94 5.34
N TYR A 98 -9.84 -7.37 4.39
CA TYR A 98 -11.00 -8.03 3.78
C TYR A 98 -10.60 -9.35 3.12
N TYR A 99 -9.56 -9.36 2.27
CA TYR A 99 -9.06 -10.60 1.65
C TYR A 99 -8.44 -11.57 2.66
N LEU A 100 -7.88 -11.07 3.75
CA LEU A 100 -7.33 -11.91 4.81
C LEU A 100 -8.40 -12.64 5.63
N LEU A 101 -9.51 -11.98 5.97
CA LEU A 101 -10.45 -12.43 7.01
C LEU A 101 -11.90 -12.63 6.54
N LEU A 102 -12.38 -11.82 5.59
CA LEU A 102 -13.81 -11.68 5.28
C LEU A 102 -14.22 -12.33 3.95
N GLN A 103 -13.25 -12.70 3.11
CA GLN A 103 -13.50 -13.37 1.84
C GLN A 103 -14.15 -14.74 2.04
N THR A 104 -15.08 -15.11 1.14
CA THR A 104 -15.95 -16.30 1.31
C THR A 104 -15.15 -17.61 1.37
N TYR A 105 -14.13 -17.73 0.51
CA TYR A 105 -13.21 -18.86 0.50
C TYR A 105 -11.77 -18.35 0.62
N ALA A 106 -11.33 -17.99 1.81
CA ALA A 106 -9.95 -17.56 2.04
C ALA A 106 -8.97 -18.75 1.98
N LEU A 107 -8.13 -18.83 0.94
CA LEU A 107 -7.07 -19.83 0.86
C LEU A 107 -5.87 -19.39 1.72
N ARG A 108 -5.07 -20.38 2.15
CA ARG A 108 -3.84 -20.12 2.92
C ARG A 108 -2.85 -19.22 2.18
N LEU A 109 -2.78 -19.34 0.85
CA LEU A 109 -1.90 -18.52 0.03
C LEU A 109 -2.32 -17.03 0.08
N GLU A 110 -3.61 -16.73 -0.10
CA GLU A 110 -4.16 -15.37 -0.03
C GLU A 110 -3.94 -14.75 1.35
N ALA A 111 -4.10 -15.55 2.40
CA ALA A 111 -3.84 -15.10 3.76
C ALA A 111 -2.37 -14.72 3.99
N ILE A 112 -1.42 -15.54 3.49
CA ILE A 112 0.02 -15.23 3.56
C ILE A 112 0.33 -13.96 2.76
N LEU A 113 -0.20 -13.85 1.54
CA LEU A 113 -0.01 -12.70 0.67
C LEU A 113 -0.53 -11.41 1.32
N SER A 114 -1.73 -11.45 1.90
CA SER A 114 -2.36 -10.30 2.55
C SER A 114 -1.64 -9.92 3.85
N ALA A 115 -1.15 -10.89 4.62
CA ALA A 115 -0.36 -10.63 5.82
C ALA A 115 0.98 -9.92 5.51
N ILE A 116 1.69 -10.37 4.46
CA ILE A 116 2.93 -9.72 4.02
C ILE A 116 2.64 -8.29 3.52
N LEU A 117 1.54 -8.09 2.79
CA LEU A 117 1.12 -6.76 2.34
C LEU A 117 0.89 -5.80 3.51
N LEU A 118 0.19 -6.26 4.54
CA LEU A 118 -0.04 -5.48 5.77
C LEU A 118 1.27 -5.14 6.51
N LEU A 119 2.26 -6.03 6.47
CA LEU A 119 3.58 -5.76 7.03
C LEU A 119 4.30 -4.64 6.27
N PHE A 120 4.22 -4.63 4.93
CA PHE A 120 4.73 -3.50 4.13
C PHE A 120 4.04 -2.20 4.52
N TYR A 121 2.71 -2.19 4.63
CA TYR A 121 1.97 -1.00 5.04
C TYR A 121 2.36 -0.49 6.42
N ALA A 122 2.53 -1.39 7.40
CA ALA A 122 2.97 -1.01 8.74
C ALA A 122 4.36 -0.35 8.72
N ALA A 123 5.30 -0.92 7.97
CA ALA A 123 6.65 -0.38 7.84
C ALA A 123 6.67 0.98 7.10
N GLU A 124 5.88 1.12 6.04
CA GLU A 124 5.75 2.36 5.27
C GLU A 124 5.09 3.47 6.08
N VAL A 125 4.07 3.16 6.88
CA VAL A 125 3.43 4.13 7.77
C VAL A 125 4.42 4.62 8.82
N LEU A 126 5.15 3.70 9.46
CA LEU A 126 6.16 4.04 10.45
C LEU A 126 7.22 4.99 9.85
N LEU A 127 7.83 4.61 8.73
CA LEU A 127 8.87 5.41 8.09
C LEU A 127 8.32 6.71 7.47
N GLY A 128 7.10 6.69 6.94
CA GLY A 128 6.43 7.87 6.40
C GLY A 128 6.12 8.92 7.46
N VAL A 129 5.66 8.50 8.63
CA VAL A 129 5.45 9.39 9.78
C VAL A 129 6.77 9.98 10.28
N LEU A 130 7.82 9.16 10.41
CA LEU A 130 9.16 9.65 10.76
C LEU A 130 9.71 10.66 9.74
N ALA A 131 9.48 10.43 8.45
CA ALA A 131 9.86 11.36 7.40
C ALA A 131 9.10 12.69 7.50
N LEU A 132 7.79 12.68 7.80
CA LEU A 132 7.00 13.89 8.03
C LEU A 132 7.54 14.73 9.19
N PHE A 133 7.90 14.09 10.31
CA PHE A 133 8.50 14.78 11.45
C PHE A 133 9.86 15.41 11.10
N SER A 134 10.71 14.67 10.38
CA SER A 134 12.01 15.17 9.92
C SER A 134 11.88 16.39 9.00
N PHE A 135 10.89 16.38 8.10
CA PHE A 135 10.62 17.51 7.21
C PHE A 135 10.04 18.72 7.95
N SER A 136 9.36 18.52 9.09
CA SER A 136 8.85 19.61 9.93
C SER A 136 9.92 20.28 10.76
N SER A 137 10.79 19.51 11.41
CA SER A 137 11.92 20.06 12.18
C SER A 137 12.86 20.92 11.31
N SER A 138 13.01 20.61 10.03
CA SER A 138 13.83 21.40 9.10
C SER A 138 13.21 22.75 8.72
N ALA A 139 11.88 22.89 8.82
CA ALA A 139 11.18 24.12 8.47
C ALA A 139 11.19 25.14 9.63
N ASP A 140 11.19 24.65 10.88
CA ASP A 140 11.18 25.51 12.08
C ASP A 140 12.58 26.08 12.44
N SER A 141 13.63 25.73 11.69
CA SER A 141 15.01 26.16 11.93
C SER A 141 15.44 27.41 11.13
N TYR A 142 14.49 28.14 10.55
CA TYR A 142 14.68 29.40 9.81
C TYR A 142 13.84 30.52 10.43
#